data_AF-A0A2V7UNQ2-F1
#
_entry.id   AF-A0A2V7UNQ2-F1
#
_cell.length_a   1.000
_cell.length_b   1.000
_cell.length_c   1.000
_cell.angle_alpha   90.00
_cell.angle_beta   90.00
_cell.angle_gamma   90.00
#
_symmetry.space_group_name_H-M   'P 1'
#
loop_
_entity.id
_entity.type
_entity.pdbx_description
1 polymer ?
#
loop_
_entity_poly.entity_id
_entity_poly.type
_entity_poly.pdbx_seq_one_letter_code
_entity_poly.pdbx_strand_id
1 'polypeptide(L)'
;MSLRESMRVLKKLLLSLIILVVLLAGIGLLLPRRVHVERSANIEALPATVFALVNDFAMFNRWSPWHAMDPQAEYTLEGPPRGVGARMIWKGDPKTVGSGSQEIVESRPNETVKTHLDFGEQGAATALFTLTPDWHQGRLGIRDRPGNESSQPILRTHVR
;
A
#
# COMPACT_ATOMS: atom_id res chain seq x y z
N MET A 1 32.42 23.72 44.55
CA MET A 1 31.02 23.26 44.39
C MET A 1 30.71 22.32 45.54
N SER A 2 29.82 22.73 46.45
CA SER A 2 29.55 21.99 47.70
C SER A 2 28.84 20.67 47.40
N LEU A 3 29.13 19.57 48.13
CA LEU A 3 28.45 18.27 47.97
C LEU A 3 26.92 18.38 47.96
N ARG A 4 26.35 19.37 48.67
CA ARG A 4 24.90 19.62 48.71
C ARG A 4 24.35 20.20 47.40
N GLU A 5 25.14 20.96 46.66
CA GLU A 5 24.73 21.55 45.37
C GLU A 5 24.72 20.48 44.27
N SER A 6 25.77 19.66 44.21
CA SER A 6 25.87 18.52 43.28
C SER A 6 24.69 17.54 43.44
N MET A 7 24.29 17.25 44.69
CA MET A 7 23.14 16.39 44.97
C MET A 7 21.79 16.99 44.53
N ARG A 8 21.63 18.32 44.55
CA ARG A 8 20.41 18.98 44.04
C ARG A 8 20.36 18.96 42.52
N VAL A 9 21.50 19.17 41.87
CA VAL A 9 21.62 19.12 40.40
C VAL A 9 21.36 17.70 39.88
N LEU A 10 21.95 16.68 40.51
CA LEU A 10 21.74 15.27 40.14
C LEU A 10 20.26 14.85 40.26
N LYS A 11 19.58 15.24 41.35
CA LYS A 11 18.14 14.96 41.53
C LYS A 11 17.29 15.62 40.44
N LYS A 12 17.60 16.85 40.04
CA LYS A 12 16.89 17.56 38.95
C LYS A 12 17.13 16.89 37.60
N LEU A 13 18.36 16.44 37.32
CA LEU A 13 18.68 15.70 36.10
C LEU A 13 17.95 14.36 36.03
N LEU A 14 17.93 13.59 37.12
CA LEU A 14 17.19 12.34 37.21
C LEU A 14 15.68 12.56 37.04
N LEU A 15 15.11 13.57 37.69
CA LEU A 15 13.70 13.91 37.54
C LEU A 15 13.37 14.32 36.09
N SER A 16 14.23 15.14 35.47
CA SER A 16 14.09 15.52 34.06
C SER A 16 14.13 14.31 33.12
N LEU A 17 15.06 13.38 33.35
CA LEU A 17 15.16 12.15 32.56
C LEU A 17 13.92 11.26 32.72
N ILE A 18 13.41 11.11 33.94
CA ILE A 18 12.17 10.36 34.21
C ILE A 18 10.98 11.01 33.48
N ILE A 19 10.85 12.34 33.56
CA ILE A 19 9.79 13.07 32.85
C ILE A 19 9.91 12.85 31.35
N LEU A 20 11.12 12.92 30.78
CA LEU A 20 11.35 12.68 29.36
C LEU A 20 10.94 11.26 28.94
N VAL A 21 11.32 10.24 29.72
CA VAL A 21 10.94 8.84 29.45
C VAL A 21 9.42 8.65 29.53
N VAL A 22 8.77 9.21 30.54
CA VAL A 22 7.31 9.16 30.69
C VAL A 22 6.61 9.86 29.53
N LEU A 23 7.14 11.00 29.06
CA LEU A 23 6.59 11.74 27.93
C LEU A 23 6.72 10.93 26.63
N LEU A 24 7.89 10.33 26.37
CA LEU A 24 8.11 9.48 25.19
C LEU A 24 7.21 8.23 25.21
N ALA A 25 7.08 7.57 26.37
CA ALA A 25 6.16 6.44 26.53
C ALA A 25 4.71 6.87 26.33
N GLY A 26 4.29 8.01 26.90
CA GLY A 26 2.96 8.56 26.73
C GLY A 26 2.62 8.85 25.27
N ILE A 27 3.55 9.47 24.52
CA ILE A 27 3.41 9.71 23.09
C ILE A 27 3.32 8.39 22.31
N GLY A 28 4.18 7.42 22.62
CA GLY A 28 4.17 6.10 21.97
C GLY A 28 2.85 5.34 22.16
N LEU A 29 2.21 5.47 23.32
CA LEU A 29 0.91 4.86 23.60
C LEU A 29 -0.26 5.52 22.85
N LEU A 30 -0.10 6.79 22.48
CA LEU A 30 -1.09 7.57 21.73
C LEU A 30 -0.97 7.38 20.20
N LEU A 31 0.11 6.76 19.71
CA LEU A 31 0.32 6.57 18.28
C LEU A 31 -0.67 5.54 17.70
N PRO A 32 -1.30 5.81 16.54
CA PRO A 32 -2.21 4.89 15.91
C PRO A 32 -1.50 3.58 15.53
N ARG A 33 -2.05 2.46 16.00
CA ARG A 33 -1.51 1.10 15.73
C ARG A 33 -1.74 0.61 14.29
N ARG A 34 -2.52 1.34 13.48
CA ARG A 34 -2.85 0.98 12.10
C ARG A 34 -2.30 2.04 11.16
N VAL A 35 -1.52 1.59 10.18
CA VAL A 35 -0.98 2.45 9.13
C VAL A 35 -1.97 2.43 7.97
N HIS A 36 -2.36 3.61 7.49
CA HIS A 36 -3.16 3.76 6.29
C HIS A 36 -2.31 4.47 5.24
N VAL A 37 -2.20 3.89 4.05
CA VAL A 37 -1.45 4.45 2.93
C VAL A 37 -2.40 4.63 1.76
N GLU A 38 -2.51 5.85 1.25
CA GLU A 38 -3.22 6.15 0.00
C GLU A 38 -2.22 6.67 -1.04
N ARG A 39 -2.33 6.18 -2.28
CA ARG A 39 -1.61 6.72 -3.43
C ARG A 39 -2.57 6.90 -4.59
N SER A 40 -2.40 7.98 -5.33
CA SER A 40 -3.16 8.23 -6.56
C SER A 40 -2.21 8.51 -7.72
N ALA A 41 -2.48 7.94 -8.89
CA ALA A 41 -1.74 8.21 -10.12
C ALA A 41 -2.70 8.30 -11.31
N ASN A 42 -2.45 9.24 -12.21
CA ASN A 42 -3.13 9.31 -13.51
C ASN A 42 -2.41 8.36 -14.47
N ILE A 43 -3.14 7.45 -15.09
CA ILE A 43 -2.58 6.44 -15.99
C ILE A 43 -3.16 6.67 -17.39
N GLU A 44 -2.30 6.81 -18.39
CA GLU A 44 -2.72 6.95 -19.79
C GLU A 44 -3.18 5.62 -20.41
N ALA A 45 -4.22 5.01 -19.83
CA ALA A 45 -4.80 3.74 -20.28
C ALA A 45 -6.32 3.79 -20.23
N LEU A 46 -7.03 2.73 -20.65
CA LEU A 46 -8.45 2.59 -20.34
C LEU A 46 -8.62 1.97 -18.94
N PRO A 47 -9.68 2.29 -18.18
CA PRO A 47 -9.97 1.63 -16.90
C PRO A 47 -10.00 0.09 -17.03
N ALA A 48 -10.53 -0.42 -18.15
CA ALA A 48 -10.56 -1.85 -18.44
C ALA A 48 -9.16 -2.48 -18.57
N THR A 49 -8.19 -1.75 -19.11
CA THR A 49 -6.80 -2.23 -19.22
C THR A 49 -6.17 -2.35 -17.84
N VAL A 50 -6.33 -1.33 -16.99
CA VAL A 50 -5.80 -1.35 -15.62
C VAL A 50 -6.49 -2.43 -14.80
N PHE A 51 -7.81 -2.53 -14.90
CA PHE A 51 -8.61 -3.56 -14.24
C PHE A 51 -8.11 -4.97 -14.59
N ALA A 52 -7.88 -5.26 -15.87
CA ALA A 52 -7.40 -6.57 -16.30
C ALA A 52 -6.05 -6.95 -15.68
N LEU A 53 -5.17 -5.98 -15.42
CA LEU A 53 -3.86 -6.22 -14.79
C LEU A 53 -3.94 -6.50 -13.30
N VAL A 54 -4.76 -5.73 -12.56
CA VAL A 54 -4.86 -5.87 -11.10
C VAL A 54 -5.81 -6.99 -10.66
N ASN A 55 -6.69 -7.43 -11.56
CA ASN A 55 -7.66 -8.50 -11.30
C ASN A 55 -7.14 -9.92 -11.64
N ASP A 56 -5.91 -10.03 -12.15
CA ASP A 56 -5.28 -11.28 -12.60
C ASP A 56 -3.85 -11.37 -12.08
N PHE A 57 -3.59 -12.29 -11.14
CA PHE A 57 -2.27 -12.44 -10.54
C PHE A 57 -1.21 -13.03 -11.49
N ALA A 58 -1.59 -13.65 -12.61
CA ALA A 58 -0.62 -14.03 -13.63
C ALA A 58 0.02 -12.80 -14.31
N MET A 59 -0.63 -11.63 -14.22
CA MET A 59 -0.11 -10.36 -14.70
C MET A 59 0.67 -9.59 -13.63
N PHE A 60 0.71 -10.07 -12.37
CA PHE A 60 1.29 -9.34 -11.23
C PHE A 60 2.72 -8.88 -11.49
N ASN A 61 3.59 -9.76 -11.98
CA ASN A 61 5.00 -9.45 -12.25
C ASN A 61 5.21 -8.44 -13.39
N ARG A 62 4.18 -8.15 -14.20
CA ARG A 62 4.29 -7.15 -15.28
C ARG A 62 4.18 -5.72 -14.79
N TRP A 63 3.51 -5.49 -13.66
CA TRP A 63 3.20 -4.15 -13.18
C TRP A 63 3.63 -3.91 -11.73
N SER A 64 3.74 -4.96 -10.92
CA SER A 64 4.14 -4.84 -9.52
C SER A 64 5.63 -4.55 -9.40
N PRO A 65 6.05 -3.60 -8.54
CA PRO A 65 7.46 -3.35 -8.29
C PRO A 65 8.16 -4.52 -7.58
N TRP A 66 7.41 -5.46 -6.99
CA TRP A 66 7.97 -6.56 -6.20
C TRP A 66 8.89 -7.47 -7.02
N HIS A 67 8.55 -7.75 -8.27
CA HIS A 67 9.39 -8.57 -9.13
C HIS A 67 10.73 -7.88 -9.46
N ALA A 68 10.75 -6.55 -9.61
CA ALA A 68 11.98 -5.81 -9.79
C ALA A 68 12.83 -5.74 -8.51
N MET A 69 12.18 -5.72 -7.33
CA MET A 69 12.86 -5.73 -6.03
C MET A 69 13.45 -7.10 -5.68
N ASP A 70 12.76 -8.17 -6.05
CA ASP A 70 13.22 -9.55 -5.90
C ASP A 70 12.88 -10.40 -7.13
N PRO A 71 13.80 -10.46 -8.11
CA PRO A 71 13.61 -11.25 -9.32
C PRO A 71 13.60 -12.77 -9.10
N GLN A 72 14.09 -13.24 -7.95
CA GLN A 72 14.16 -14.66 -7.60
C GLN A 72 12.94 -15.11 -6.78
N ALA A 73 12.02 -14.20 -6.44
CA ALA A 73 10.80 -14.53 -5.73
C ALA A 73 9.96 -15.53 -6.53
N GLU A 74 9.52 -16.58 -5.84
CA GLU A 74 8.63 -17.61 -6.39
C GLU A 74 7.18 -17.24 -6.12
N TYR A 75 6.32 -17.43 -7.12
CA TYR A 75 4.90 -17.14 -7.04
C TYR A 75 4.09 -18.39 -7.40
N THR A 76 3.19 -18.80 -6.52
CA THR A 76 2.24 -19.90 -6.76
C THR A 76 0.83 -19.33 -6.82
N LEU A 77 0.09 -19.67 -7.89
CA LEU A 77 -1.26 -19.20 -8.11
C LEU A 77 -2.26 -20.31 -7.78
N GLU A 78 -3.32 -19.96 -7.07
CA GLU A 78 -4.38 -20.87 -6.64
C GLU A 78 -5.76 -20.25 -6.92
N GLY A 79 -6.78 -21.10 -7.02
CA GLY A 79 -8.15 -20.68 -7.26
C GLY A 79 -8.43 -20.30 -8.73
N PRO A 80 -9.44 -19.46 -8.99
CA PRO A 80 -9.75 -19.00 -10.35
C PRO A 80 -8.61 -18.13 -10.90
N PRO A 81 -8.46 -18.08 -12.24
CA PRO A 81 -7.38 -17.30 -12.87
C PRO A 81 -7.50 -15.78 -12.66
N ARG A 82 -8.70 -15.28 -12.31
CA ARG A 82 -8.98 -13.86 -12.10
C ARG A 82 -10.20 -13.67 -11.21
N GLY A 83 -10.33 -12.49 -10.61
CA GLY A 83 -11.50 -12.12 -9.82
C GLY A 83 -11.54 -12.77 -8.44
N VAL A 84 -12.70 -12.72 -7.81
CA VAL A 84 -12.89 -13.14 -6.41
C VAL A 84 -12.45 -14.60 -6.20
N GLY A 85 -11.66 -14.83 -5.15
CA GLY A 85 -11.07 -16.12 -4.80
C GLY A 85 -9.75 -16.44 -5.50
N ALA A 86 -9.34 -15.67 -6.52
CA ALA A 86 -8.02 -15.79 -7.10
C ALA A 86 -6.98 -15.48 -6.02
N ARG A 87 -5.97 -16.33 -5.89
CA ARG A 87 -4.99 -16.26 -4.81
C ARG A 87 -3.58 -16.43 -5.35
N MET A 88 -2.65 -15.66 -4.79
CA MET A 88 -1.23 -15.71 -5.08
C MET A 88 -0.46 -15.85 -3.78
N ILE A 89 0.36 -16.89 -3.69
CA ILE A 89 1.31 -17.10 -2.60
C ILE A 89 2.70 -16.71 -3.14
N TRP A 90 3.45 -15.90 -2.40
CA TRP A 90 4.82 -15.54 -2.77
C TRP A 90 5.83 -15.97 -1.72
N LYS A 91 7.03 -16.28 -2.18
CA LYS A 91 8.19 -16.57 -1.35
C LYS A 91 9.43 -15.92 -1.95
N GLY A 92 9.92 -14.87 -1.32
CA GLY A 92 11.15 -14.17 -1.68
C GLY A 92 12.07 -13.95 -0.47
N ASP A 93 13.08 -13.09 -0.64
CA ASP A 93 14.05 -12.74 0.39
C ASP A 93 13.34 -11.99 1.55
N PRO A 94 13.50 -12.42 2.82
CA PRO A 94 12.96 -11.74 4.00
C PRO A 94 13.35 -10.26 4.14
N LYS A 95 14.45 -9.83 3.52
CA LYS A 95 14.93 -8.44 3.55
C LYS A 95 14.28 -7.54 2.50
N THR A 96 13.60 -8.09 1.51
CA THR A 96 12.97 -7.34 0.41
C THR A 96 11.46 -7.49 0.42
N VAL A 97 10.92 -8.53 -0.22
CA VAL A 97 9.47 -8.77 -0.41
C VAL A 97 8.91 -9.77 0.60
N GLY A 98 9.77 -10.48 1.33
CA GLY A 98 9.37 -11.46 2.34
C GLY A 98 8.58 -12.63 1.75
N SER A 99 7.62 -13.14 2.51
CA SER A 99 6.76 -14.24 2.09
C SER A 99 5.35 -13.99 2.61
N GLY A 100 4.35 -14.50 1.90
CA GLY A 100 2.97 -14.29 2.28
C GLY A 100 2.00 -14.73 1.18
N SER A 101 0.77 -14.28 1.31
CA SER A 101 -0.28 -14.54 0.33
C SER A 101 -1.20 -13.35 0.11
N GLN A 102 -1.78 -13.27 -1.07
CA GLN A 102 -2.73 -12.25 -1.45
C GLN A 102 -3.91 -12.90 -2.16
N GLU A 103 -5.12 -12.53 -1.77
CA GLU A 103 -6.36 -13.07 -2.35
C GLU A 103 -7.29 -11.93 -2.75
N ILE A 104 -7.93 -12.04 -3.92
CA ILE A 104 -8.95 -11.08 -4.35
C ILE A 104 -10.26 -11.42 -3.63
N VAL A 105 -10.73 -10.50 -2.80
CA VAL A 105 -11.96 -10.67 -2.00
C VAL A 105 -13.15 -9.90 -2.56
N GLU A 106 -12.90 -8.87 -3.37
CA GLU A 106 -13.94 -8.14 -4.11
C GLU A 106 -13.41 -7.72 -5.47
N SER A 107 -14.24 -7.84 -6.51
CA SER A 107 -13.89 -7.41 -7.86
C SER A 107 -15.14 -6.89 -8.58
N ARG A 108 -15.13 -5.60 -8.91
CA ARG A 108 -16.17 -4.92 -9.70
C ARG A 108 -15.54 -4.46 -11.02
N PRO A 109 -16.02 -4.97 -12.16
CA PRO A 109 -15.44 -4.69 -13.48
C PRO A 109 -15.17 -3.20 -13.70
N ASN A 110 -13.93 -2.86 -14.05
CA ASN A 110 -13.48 -1.51 -14.42
C ASN A 110 -13.62 -0.44 -13.31
N GLU A 111 -13.98 -0.83 -12.09
CA GLU A 111 -14.24 0.08 -10.97
C GLU A 111 -13.32 -0.20 -9.79
N THR A 112 -13.36 -1.42 -9.23
CA THR A 112 -12.64 -1.71 -7.99
C THR A 112 -12.13 -3.14 -7.93
N VAL A 113 -10.94 -3.31 -7.35
CA VAL A 113 -10.42 -4.63 -6.94
C VAL A 113 -9.89 -4.52 -5.52
N LYS A 114 -10.40 -5.37 -4.62
CA LYS A 114 -9.97 -5.43 -3.24
C LYS A 114 -9.28 -6.76 -2.97
N THR A 115 -8.13 -6.69 -2.34
CA THR A 115 -7.35 -7.86 -1.96
C THR A 115 -7.07 -7.89 -0.47
N HIS A 116 -7.04 -9.10 0.07
CA HIS A 116 -6.59 -9.39 1.42
C HIS A 116 -5.17 -9.96 1.34
N LEU A 117 -4.22 -9.30 2.00
CA LEU A 117 -2.82 -9.72 2.10
C LEU A 117 -2.59 -10.31 3.49
N ASP A 118 -1.88 -11.42 3.53
CA ASP A 118 -1.46 -12.09 4.75
C ASP A 118 0.05 -12.32 4.69
N PHE A 119 0.78 -11.66 5.57
CA PHE A 119 2.24 -11.73 5.71
C PHE A 119 2.66 -12.70 6.84
N GLY A 120 1.76 -13.59 7.27
CA GLY A 120 1.97 -14.53 8.37
C GLY A 120 2.16 -13.80 9.70
N GLU A 121 3.28 -14.05 10.36
CA GLU A 121 3.62 -13.45 11.67
C GLU A 121 3.67 -11.91 11.65
N GLN A 122 3.84 -11.31 10.47
CA GLN A 122 3.89 -9.86 10.29
C GLN A 122 2.48 -9.22 10.23
N GLY A 123 1.44 -10.05 10.18
CA GLY A 123 0.03 -9.65 10.17
C GLY A 123 -0.59 -9.58 8.77
N ALA A 124 -1.80 -9.02 8.71
CA ALA A 124 -2.59 -8.91 7.49
C ALA A 124 -2.85 -7.45 7.13
N ALA A 125 -3.04 -7.20 5.82
CA ALA A 125 -3.39 -5.90 5.28
C ALA A 125 -4.51 -6.03 4.24
N THR A 126 -5.22 -4.95 3.99
CA THR A 126 -6.19 -4.87 2.88
C THR A 126 -5.69 -3.86 1.87
N ALA A 127 -5.61 -4.25 0.60
CA ALA A 127 -5.37 -3.33 -0.51
C ALA A 127 -6.64 -3.15 -1.34
N LEU A 128 -6.95 -1.92 -1.73
CA LEU A 128 -8.09 -1.57 -2.57
C LEU A 128 -7.60 -0.70 -3.71
N PHE A 129 -7.79 -1.17 -4.93
CA PHE A 129 -7.63 -0.41 -6.16
C PHE A 129 -8.99 0.14 -6.55
N THR A 130 -9.07 1.46 -6.73
CA THR A 130 -10.25 2.17 -7.26
C THR A 130 -9.84 2.85 -8.57
N LEU A 131 -10.63 2.61 -9.61
CA LEU A 131 -10.46 3.11 -10.96
C LEU A 131 -11.56 4.12 -11.21
N THR A 132 -11.21 5.41 -11.23
CA THR A 132 -12.14 6.47 -11.60
C THR A 132 -11.74 7.03 -12.95
N PRO A 133 -12.65 7.12 -13.94
CA PRO A 133 -12.37 7.86 -15.16
C PRO A 133 -12.10 9.33 -14.83
N ASP A 134 -11.00 9.88 -15.32
CA ASP A 134 -10.72 11.30 -15.25
C ASP A 134 -11.36 12.01 -16.45
N TRP A 135 -12.43 12.75 -16.18
CA TRP A 135 -13.14 13.55 -17.18
C TRP A 135 -12.55 14.96 -17.34
N HIS A 136 -11.58 15.36 -16.50
CA HIS A 136 -11.16 16.76 -16.39
C HIS A 136 -10.04 17.20 -17.32
N GLN A 137 -9.50 16.33 -18.19
CA GLN A 137 -8.53 16.74 -19.22
C GLN A 137 -9.20 17.27 -20.51
N GLY A 138 -10.42 17.81 -20.39
CA GLY A 138 -11.18 18.39 -21.49
C GLY A 138 -11.36 19.90 -21.34
N ARG A 139 -10.28 20.69 -21.40
CA ARG A 139 -10.40 22.15 -21.63
C ARG A 139 -9.12 22.79 -22.17
N LEU A 140 -8.84 22.55 -23.46
CA LEU A 140 -8.39 23.54 -24.46
C LEU A 140 -7.81 22.80 -25.68
N GLY A 141 -8.64 22.66 -26.71
CA GLY A 141 -8.22 22.11 -27.99
C GLY A 141 -9.41 21.83 -28.89
N ILE A 142 -10.05 22.89 -29.40
CA ILE A 142 -10.92 22.74 -30.57
C ILE A 142 -10.04 22.23 -31.72
N ARG A 143 -10.16 20.97 -32.09
CA ARG A 143 -10.00 20.51 -33.47
C ARG A 143 -10.60 19.11 -33.68
N ASP A 144 -11.62 19.11 -34.51
CA ASP A 144 -12.26 18.00 -35.20
C ASP A 144 -11.40 16.73 -35.35
N ARG A 145 -11.78 15.67 -34.64
CA ARG A 145 -11.49 14.29 -35.05
C ARG A 145 -12.58 13.36 -34.53
N PRO A 146 -13.29 12.61 -35.38
CA PRO A 146 -14.21 11.59 -34.92
C PRO A 146 -13.42 10.32 -34.59
N GLY A 147 -13.50 9.88 -33.33
CA GLY A 147 -13.01 8.58 -32.88
C GLY A 147 -11.96 8.68 -31.79
N ASN A 148 -12.26 8.05 -30.64
CA ASN A 148 -11.39 7.84 -29.47
C ASN A 148 -11.20 9.09 -28.56
N GLU A 149 -12.15 9.30 -27.63
CA GLU A 149 -11.89 9.99 -26.37
C GLU A 149 -11.23 8.98 -25.40
N SER A 150 -9.89 8.97 -25.35
CA SER A 150 -9.14 8.18 -24.37
C SER A 150 -9.22 8.83 -22.99
N SER A 151 -10.27 8.49 -22.24
CA SER A 151 -10.41 8.86 -20.83
C SER A 151 -9.34 8.14 -20.02
N GLN A 152 -8.48 8.88 -19.32
CA GLN A 152 -7.41 8.32 -18.49
C GLN A 152 -7.97 7.97 -17.09
N PRO A 153 -7.79 6.76 -16.54
CA PRO A 153 -8.16 6.45 -15.17
C PRO A 153 -7.18 7.08 -14.18
N ILE A 154 -7.73 7.58 -13.08
CA ILE A 154 -6.97 7.77 -11.85
C ILE A 154 -7.02 6.44 -11.09
N LEU A 155 -5.86 5.82 -10.92
CA LEU A 155 -5.71 4.68 -10.02
C LEU A 155 -5.49 5.20 -8.61
N ARG A 156 -6.45 4.97 -7.72
CA ARG A 156 -6.26 5.15 -6.28
C ARG A 156 -6.04 3.81 -5.62
N THR A 157 -4.93 3.68 -4.92
CA THR A 157 -4.60 2.51 -4.12
C THR A 157 -4.68 2.90 -2.65
N HIS A 158 -5.60 2.27 -1.93
CA HIS A 158 -5.73 2.38 -0.49
C HIS A 158 -5.24 1.09 0.16
N VAL A 159 -4.21 1.17 0.99
CA VAL A 159 -3.72 0.06 1.82
C VAL A 159 -4.03 0.40 3.27
N ARG A 160 -4.64 -0.53 4.00
CA ARG A 160 -5.03 -0.38 5.41
C ARG A 160 -4.62 -1.58 6.24
#